data_AF-A0A0P1BH05-F1
#
_entry.id   AF-A0A0P1BH05-F1
#
_cell.length_a   1.000
_cell.length_b   1.000
_cell.length_c   1.000
_cell.angle_alpha   90.00
_cell.angle_beta   90.00
_cell.angle_gamma   90.00
#
_symmetry.space_group_name_H-M   'P 1'
#
loop_
_entity.id
_entity.type
_entity.pdbx_description
1 polymer ?
#
loop_
_entity_poly.entity_id
_entity_poly.type
_entity_poly.pdbx_seq_one_letter_code
_entity_poly.pdbx_strand_id
1 'polypeptide(L)'
;MHPALLIILVVLFSTLLSSIGHARLSTLILPIWLRLTSASTLAANQRAKKELLQNRLLLGQTSAQDDFSKWAKIRRKVDKLTQEIEGSNAKLQSAQSTLTLLVRAGLIVLTTVMPFLVTSYHSKTPMFFLPPAAAGTREGSTWFGPIGWALSLAAAPAGSVSAGAWSAVVTRVLTLLISGVKDVMPSASSDTKSAQPTERQSQTEAKKSASIESVKEKSS
;
A
#
# COMPACT_ATOMS: atom_id res chain seq x y z
N MET A 1 -20.50 -15.97 22.83
CA MET A 1 -20.07 -14.57 22.58
C MET A 1 -21.05 -13.93 21.61
N HIS A 2 -21.59 -12.75 21.92
CA HIS A 2 -22.56 -12.09 21.05
C HIS A 2 -21.89 -11.75 19.69
N PRO A 3 -22.45 -12.16 18.53
CA PRO A 3 -21.79 -11.99 17.22
C PRO A 3 -21.50 -10.52 16.89
N ALA A 4 -22.28 -9.59 17.44
CA ALA A 4 -22.03 -8.15 17.34
C ALA A 4 -20.68 -7.73 17.95
N LEU A 5 -20.28 -8.30 19.09
CA LEU A 5 -19.01 -7.96 19.75
C LEU A 5 -17.81 -8.45 18.95
N LEU A 6 -17.91 -9.64 18.33
CA LEU A 6 -16.85 -10.16 17.48
C LEU A 6 -16.64 -9.29 16.24
N ILE A 7 -17.73 -8.84 15.60
CA ILE A 7 -17.63 -7.93 14.45
C ILE A 7 -17.03 -6.60 14.87
N ILE A 8 -17.45 -6.03 16.00
CA ILE A 8 -16.87 -4.78 16.51
C ILE A 8 -15.38 -4.95 16.76
N LEU A 9 -14.94 -6.02 17.42
CA LEU A 9 -13.54 -6.25 17.74
C LEU A 9 -12.68 -6.44 16.47
N VAL A 10 -13.19 -7.20 15.49
CA VAL A 10 -12.51 -7.42 14.21
C VAL A 10 -12.41 -6.14 13.40
N VAL A 11 -13.51 -5.37 13.30
CA VAL A 11 -13.52 -4.08 12.59
C VAL A 11 -12.66 -3.04 13.30
N LEU A 12 -12.65 -3.05 14.64
CA LEU A 12 -11.76 -2.21 15.43
C LEU A 12 -10.30 -2.54 15.14
N PHE A 13 -9.95 -3.82 15.17
CA PHE A 13 -8.59 -4.26 14.86
C PHE A 13 -8.18 -3.89 13.44
N SER A 14 -9.04 -4.12 12.44
CA SER A 14 -8.72 -3.85 11.03
C SER A 14 -8.55 -2.36 10.73
N THR A 15 -9.41 -1.50 11.29
CA THR A 15 -9.33 -0.04 11.13
C THR A 15 -8.14 0.54 11.89
N LEU A 16 -7.80 0.00 13.06
CA LEU A 16 -6.59 0.37 13.79
C LEU A 16 -5.36 0.05 12.96
N LEU A 17 -5.26 -1.16 12.41
CA LEU A 17 -4.18 -1.56 11.49
C LEU A 17 -4.11 -0.67 10.25
N SER A 18 -5.26 -0.34 9.66
CA SER A 18 -5.35 0.58 8.52
C SER A 18 -4.84 1.99 8.88
N SER A 19 -5.07 2.45 10.11
CA SER A 19 -4.67 3.77 10.60
C SER A 19 -3.14 3.96 10.66
N ILE A 20 -2.37 2.91 10.97
CA ILE A 20 -0.90 2.97 10.98
C ILE A 20 -0.37 3.25 9.56
N GLY A 21 -1.09 2.82 8.52
CA GLY A 21 -0.80 3.12 7.12
C GLY A 21 0.31 2.25 6.50
N HIS A 22 0.16 1.95 5.21
CA HIS A 22 1.07 1.10 4.45
C HIS A 22 2.54 1.59 4.50
N ALA A 23 2.73 2.91 4.45
CA ALA A 23 4.06 3.52 4.42
C ALA A 23 4.84 3.32 5.72
N ARG A 24 4.18 3.35 6.89
CA ARG A 24 4.88 3.14 8.16
C ARG A 24 5.29 1.69 8.33
N LEU A 25 4.41 0.74 7.99
CA LEU A 25 4.76 -0.68 8.08
C LEU A 25 5.92 -1.06 7.16
N SER A 26 5.90 -0.60 5.90
CA SER A 26 7.00 -0.92 4.99
C SER A 26 8.33 -0.35 5.50
N THR A 27 8.36 0.89 5.99
CA THR A 27 9.58 1.49 6.54
C THR A 27 10.12 0.81 7.80
N LEU A 28 9.25 0.16 8.59
CA LEU A 28 9.67 -0.60 9.78
C LEU A 28 10.12 -2.03 9.42
N ILE A 29 9.39 -2.72 8.54
CA ILE A 29 9.68 -4.11 8.19
C ILE A 29 10.90 -4.23 7.26
N LEU A 30 11.06 -3.29 6.32
CA LEU A 30 12.14 -3.31 5.33
C LEU A 30 13.54 -3.40 5.95
N PRO A 31 13.95 -2.53 6.90
CA PRO A 31 15.29 -2.59 7.48
C PRO A 31 15.53 -3.87 8.29
N ILE A 32 14.49 -4.39 8.95
CA ILE A 32 14.56 -5.65 9.71
C ILE A 32 14.79 -6.81 8.75
N TRP A 33 13.99 -6.87 7.68
CA TRP A 33 14.09 -7.94 6.69
C TRP A 33 15.39 -7.88 5.90
N LEU A 34 15.82 -6.68 5.46
CA LEU A 34 17.11 -6.51 4.78
C LEU A 34 18.29 -6.84 5.69
N ARG A 35 18.21 -6.55 7.00
CA ARG A 35 19.24 -7.01 7.95
C ARG A 35 19.26 -8.52 8.09
N LEU A 36 18.10 -9.16 8.11
CA LEU A 36 18.04 -10.61 8.32
C LEU A 36 18.50 -11.40 7.09
N THR A 37 18.09 -10.98 5.89
CA THR A 37 18.36 -11.73 4.64
C THR A 37 19.58 -11.24 3.88
N SER A 38 19.92 -9.95 4.02
CA SER A 38 20.85 -9.24 3.14
C SER A 38 21.97 -8.51 3.90
N ALA A 39 22.22 -8.84 5.17
CA ALA A 39 23.33 -8.24 5.93
C ALA A 39 24.68 -8.41 5.24
N SER A 40 24.95 -9.58 4.64
CA SER A 40 26.19 -9.86 3.93
C SER A 40 26.35 -9.04 2.65
N THR A 41 25.28 -8.90 1.86
CA THR A 41 25.28 -8.11 0.61
C THR A 41 25.35 -6.62 0.88
N LEU A 42 24.74 -6.14 1.97
CA LEU A 42 24.83 -4.74 2.40
C LEU A 42 26.25 -4.39 2.86
N ALA A 43 26.90 -5.28 3.62
CA ALA A 43 28.29 -5.12 4.03
C ALA A 43 29.25 -5.17 2.82
N ALA A 44 29.04 -6.08 1.87
CA ALA A 44 29.81 -6.14 0.63
C ALA A 44 29.66 -4.87 -0.21
N ASN A 45 28.45 -4.33 -0.35
CA ASN A 45 28.19 -3.09 -1.09
C ASN A 45 28.88 -1.88 -0.43
N GLN A 46 28.86 -1.80 0.91
CA GLN A 46 29.60 -0.76 1.63
C GLN A 46 31.12 -0.87 1.44
N ARG A 47 31.67 -2.10 1.43
CA ARG A 47 33.10 -2.34 1.14
C ARG A 47 33.44 -1.92 -0.29
N ALA A 48 32.66 -2.36 -1.28
CA ALA A 48 32.84 -1.98 -2.68
C ALA A 48 32.78 -0.45 -2.89
N LYS A 49 31.88 0.25 -2.18
CA LYS A 49 31.82 1.73 -2.21
C LYS A 49 33.08 2.37 -1.64
N LYS A 50 33.60 1.87 -0.50
CA LYS A 50 34.85 2.37 0.09
C LYS A 50 36.03 2.14 -0.85
N GLU A 51 36.12 0.94 -1.44
CA GLU A 51 37.16 0.62 -2.42
C GLU A 51 37.03 1.48 -3.67
N LEU A 52 35.82 1.73 -4.17
CA LEU A 52 35.61 2.62 -5.32
C LEU A 52 36.13 4.02 -5.04
N LEU A 53 35.81 4.60 -3.87
CA LEU A 53 36.30 5.92 -3.47
C LEU A 53 37.83 5.95 -3.39
N GLN A 54 38.45 4.95 -2.77
CA GLN A 54 39.91 4.84 -2.71
C GLN A 54 40.55 4.73 -4.10
N ASN A 55 40.00 3.89 -4.99
CA ASN A 55 40.54 3.74 -6.35
C ASN A 55 40.32 4.99 -7.22
N ARG A 56 39.24 5.76 -7.00
CA ARG A 56 39.01 7.05 -7.67
C ARG A 56 40.05 8.08 -7.24
N LEU A 57 40.40 8.11 -5.96
CA LEU A 57 41.46 8.98 -5.45
C LEU A 57 42.82 8.59 -6.05
N LEU A 58 43.16 7.30 -6.06
CA LEU A 58 44.40 6.80 -6.67
C LEU A 58 44.48 7.08 -8.17
N LEU A 59 43.35 6.97 -8.89
CA LEU A 59 43.28 7.32 -10.32
C LEU A 59 43.57 8.80 -10.55
N GLY A 60 43.08 9.69 -9.68
CA GLY A 60 43.36 11.13 -9.75
C GLY A 60 44.80 11.50 -9.41
N GLN A 61 45.48 10.68 -8.60
CA GLN A 61 46.90 10.87 -8.25
C GLN A 61 47.87 10.30 -9.31
N THR A 62 47.39 9.43 -10.20
CA THR A 62 48.24 8.76 -11.21
C THR A 62 48.22 9.53 -12.54
N SER A 63 49.38 9.94 -13.04
CA SER A 63 49.53 10.53 -14.38
C SER A 63 49.14 9.49 -15.45
N ALA A 64 48.16 9.82 -16.28
CA ALA A 64 47.69 8.91 -17.33
C ALA A 64 48.72 8.71 -18.45
N GLN A 65 49.67 9.63 -18.61
CA GLN A 65 50.62 9.65 -19.72
C GLN A 65 51.92 8.92 -19.37
N ASP A 66 52.46 9.15 -18.17
CA ASP A 66 53.71 8.53 -17.72
C ASP A 66 53.50 7.13 -17.15
N ASP A 67 52.34 6.89 -16.53
CA ASP A 67 52.00 5.67 -15.80
C ASP A 67 50.78 4.96 -16.42
N PHE A 68 50.62 5.03 -17.75
CA PHE A 68 49.43 4.51 -18.47
C PHE A 68 49.08 3.06 -18.09
N SER A 69 50.09 2.20 -17.90
CA SER A 69 49.91 0.81 -17.46
C SER A 69 49.24 0.69 -16.09
N LYS A 70 49.58 1.57 -15.13
CA LYS A 70 48.96 1.61 -13.80
C LYS A 70 47.59 2.27 -13.87
N TRP A 71 47.49 3.38 -14.60
CA TRP A 71 46.24 4.10 -14.83
C TRP A 71 45.16 3.17 -15.44
N ALA A 72 45.50 2.41 -16.49
CA ALA A 72 44.58 1.49 -17.14
C ALA A 72 44.11 0.36 -16.20
N LYS A 73 44.99 -0.16 -15.34
CA LYS A 73 44.63 -1.16 -14.32
C LYS A 73 43.65 -0.60 -13.30
N ILE A 74 43.94 0.59 -12.74
CA ILE A 74 43.06 1.24 -11.77
C ILE A 74 41.71 1.59 -12.42
N ARG A 75 41.71 2.06 -13.66
CA ARG A 75 40.50 2.38 -14.40
C ARG A 75 39.59 1.17 -14.57
N ARG A 76 40.12 0.03 -15.04
CA ARG A 76 39.35 -1.23 -15.15
C ARG A 76 38.79 -1.68 -13.80
N LYS A 77 39.53 -1.47 -12.70
CA LYS A 77 39.05 -1.79 -11.34
C LYS A 77 37.90 -0.88 -10.92
N VAL A 78 37.99 0.42 -11.20
CA VAL A 78 36.92 1.39 -10.98
C VAL A 78 35.65 1.02 -11.75
N ASP A 79 35.80 0.67 -13.04
CA ASP A 79 34.66 0.31 -13.89
C ASP A 79 34.00 -0.98 -13.38
N LYS A 80 34.80 -1.99 -12.99
CA LYS A 80 34.30 -3.24 -12.39
C LYS A 80 33.54 -3.01 -11.08
N LEU A 81 34.10 -2.22 -10.17
CA LEU A 81 33.47 -1.90 -8.88
C LEU A 81 32.17 -1.11 -9.07
N THR A 82 32.13 -0.21 -10.06
CA THR A 82 30.91 0.55 -10.39
C THR A 82 29.79 -0.40 -10.85
N GLN A 83 30.11 -1.32 -11.76
CA GLN A 83 29.16 -2.33 -12.25
C GLN A 83 28.66 -3.26 -11.12
N GLU A 84 29.54 -3.66 -10.20
CA GLU A 84 29.18 -4.50 -9.05
C GLU A 84 28.21 -3.80 -8.08
N ILE A 85 28.44 -2.50 -7.83
CA ILE A 85 27.56 -1.68 -6.99
C ILE A 85 26.19 -1.51 -7.65
N GLU A 86 26.14 -1.23 -8.96
CA GLU A 86 24.89 -1.11 -9.71
C GLU A 86 24.10 -2.41 -9.71
N GLY A 87 24.75 -3.55 -9.97
CA GLY A 87 24.10 -4.87 -9.94
C GLY A 87 23.58 -5.24 -8.55
N SER A 88 24.34 -4.92 -7.49
CA SER A 88 23.91 -5.15 -6.11
C SER A 88 22.77 -4.21 -5.71
N ASN A 89 22.80 -2.95 -6.16
CA ASN A 89 21.72 -1.99 -5.90
C ASN A 89 20.42 -2.41 -6.60
N ALA A 90 20.49 -2.88 -7.85
CA ALA A 90 19.34 -3.39 -8.58
C ALA A 90 18.67 -4.58 -7.85
N LYS A 91 19.48 -5.51 -7.30
CA LYS A 91 18.97 -6.63 -6.49
C LYS A 91 18.32 -6.16 -5.18
N LEU A 92 18.89 -5.16 -4.52
CA LEU A 92 18.30 -4.61 -3.30
C LEU A 92 16.98 -3.88 -3.60
N GLN A 93 16.90 -3.11 -4.69
CA GLN A 93 15.68 -2.43 -5.11
C GLN A 93 14.56 -3.41 -5.48
N SER A 94 14.88 -4.50 -6.19
CA SER A 94 13.88 -5.53 -6.51
C SER A 94 13.40 -6.30 -5.27
N ALA A 95 14.30 -6.56 -4.31
CA ALA A 95 13.91 -7.16 -3.03
C ALA A 95 13.00 -6.23 -2.23
N GLN A 96 13.32 -4.93 -2.18
CA GLN A 96 12.48 -3.92 -1.51
C GLN A 96 11.10 -3.79 -2.15
N SER A 97 11.01 -3.80 -3.49
CA SER A 97 9.74 -3.70 -4.20
C SER A 97 8.86 -4.93 -3.98
N THR A 98 9.44 -6.13 -4.05
CA THR A 98 8.74 -7.40 -3.81
C THR A 98 8.20 -7.46 -2.37
N LEU A 99 9.01 -7.05 -1.40
CA LEU A 99 8.58 -7.01 0.00
C LEU A 99 7.49 -5.96 0.23
N THR A 100 7.61 -4.79 -0.38
CA THR A 100 6.57 -3.74 -0.29
C THR A 100 5.25 -4.24 -0.87
N LEU A 101 5.31 -4.97 -1.99
CA LEU A 101 4.14 -5.61 -2.57
C LEU A 101 3.55 -6.66 -1.64
N LEU A 102 4.38 -7.52 -1.03
CA LEU A 102 3.93 -8.56 -0.11
C LEU A 102 3.30 -7.98 1.16
N VAL A 103 3.91 -6.95 1.75
CA VAL A 103 3.34 -6.22 2.90
C VAL A 103 2.01 -5.57 2.53
N ARG A 104 1.93 -4.95 1.35
CA ARG A 104 0.68 -4.36 0.86
C ARG A 104 -0.40 -5.41 0.66
N ALA A 105 -0.07 -6.54 0.05
CA ALA A 105 -0.98 -7.65 -0.16
C ALA A 105 -1.45 -8.24 1.18
N GLY A 106 -0.51 -8.51 2.10
CA GLY A 106 -0.82 -9.01 3.44
C GLY A 106 -1.71 -8.05 4.24
N LEU A 107 -1.47 -6.73 4.12
CA LEU A 107 -2.34 -5.73 4.72
C LEU A 107 -3.74 -5.75 4.12
N ILE A 108 -3.89 -5.80 2.79
CA ILE A 108 -5.22 -5.91 2.16
C ILE A 108 -5.95 -7.16 2.65
N VAL A 109 -5.25 -8.30 2.75
CA VAL A 109 -5.82 -9.53 3.30
C VAL A 109 -6.30 -9.32 4.73
N LEU A 110 -5.48 -8.68 5.57
CA LEU A 110 -5.77 -8.51 6.99
C LEU A 110 -6.81 -7.43 7.28
N THR A 111 -6.84 -6.34 6.51
CA THR A 111 -7.74 -5.19 6.75
C THR A 111 -9.03 -5.26 5.96
N THR A 112 -9.04 -5.93 4.80
CA THR A 112 -10.18 -5.94 3.89
C THR A 112 -10.79 -7.34 3.79
N VAL A 113 -9.96 -8.36 3.50
CA VAL A 113 -10.48 -9.71 3.26
C VAL A 113 -10.92 -10.37 4.56
N MET A 114 -10.14 -10.25 5.65
CA MET A 114 -10.46 -10.90 6.92
C MET A 114 -11.78 -10.37 7.52
N PRO A 115 -12.01 -9.04 7.67
CA PRO A 115 -13.30 -8.54 8.15
C PRO A 115 -14.46 -8.89 7.21
N PHE A 116 -14.22 -8.90 5.89
CA PHE A 116 -15.22 -9.31 4.91
C PHE A 116 -15.62 -10.78 5.08
N LEU A 117 -14.66 -11.70 5.25
CA LEU A 117 -14.93 -13.11 5.49
C LEU A 117 -15.69 -13.34 6.80
N VAL A 118 -15.30 -12.67 7.89
CA VAL A 118 -16.01 -12.76 9.17
C VAL A 118 -17.45 -12.24 9.05
N THR A 119 -17.63 -11.11 8.37
CA THR A 119 -18.96 -10.53 8.12
C THR A 119 -19.80 -11.43 7.21
N SER A 120 -19.20 -12.04 6.19
CA SER A 120 -19.85 -12.99 5.29
C SER A 120 -20.24 -14.29 6.00
N TYR A 121 -19.41 -14.78 6.93
CA TYR A 121 -19.71 -15.98 7.71
C TYR A 121 -20.89 -15.75 8.68
N HIS A 122 -20.91 -14.59 9.35
CA HIS A 122 -22.00 -14.18 10.25
C HIS A 122 -23.19 -13.52 9.55
N SER A 123 -23.23 -13.54 8.22
CA SER A 123 -24.28 -12.89 7.43
C SER A 123 -25.69 -13.47 7.71
N LYS A 124 -25.78 -14.73 8.12
CA LYS A 124 -27.04 -15.44 8.39
C LYS A 124 -27.58 -15.25 9.81
N THR A 125 -26.82 -14.62 10.72
CA THR A 125 -27.26 -14.39 12.10
C THR A 125 -27.85 -12.98 12.23
N PRO A 126 -29.12 -12.82 12.64
CA PRO A 126 -29.72 -11.51 12.87
C PRO A 126 -29.11 -10.87 14.12
N MET A 127 -28.51 -9.68 13.99
CA MET A 127 -27.83 -8.99 15.11
C MET A 127 -28.80 -8.28 16.04
N PHE A 128 -29.86 -7.71 15.47
CA PHE A 128 -30.90 -7.02 16.22
C PHE A 128 -32.23 -7.20 15.49
N PHE A 129 -33.24 -7.69 16.20
CA PHE A 129 -34.60 -7.73 15.71
C PHE A 129 -35.25 -6.38 15.95
N LEU A 130 -35.77 -5.77 14.89
CA LEU A 130 -36.56 -4.55 15.01
C LEU A 130 -37.95 -4.92 15.55
N PRO A 131 -38.53 -4.12 16.47
CA PRO A 131 -39.88 -4.37 16.94
C PRO A 131 -40.86 -4.38 15.76
N PRO A 132 -41.84 -5.31 15.76
CA PRO A 132 -42.83 -5.39 14.69
C PRO A 132 -43.53 -4.03 14.56
N ALA A 133 -43.75 -3.59 13.31
CA ALA A 133 -44.34 -2.29 13.05
C ALA A 133 -45.67 -2.16 13.80
N ALA A 134 -45.89 -0.97 14.37
CA ALA A 134 -47.02 -0.69 15.24
C ALA A 134 -48.33 -1.21 14.63
N ALA A 135 -49.15 -1.86 15.47
CA ALA A 135 -50.44 -2.45 15.11
C ALA A 135 -51.35 -1.41 14.44
N GLY A 136 -51.30 -1.31 13.12
CA GLY A 136 -51.97 -0.26 12.35
C GLY A 136 -51.34 0.03 10.99
N THR A 137 -50.09 -0.36 10.74
CA THR A 137 -49.47 -0.24 9.41
C THR A 137 -49.68 -1.49 8.55
N ARG A 138 -49.94 -1.26 7.25
CA ARG A 138 -50.15 -2.27 6.19
C ARG A 138 -49.22 -3.48 6.36
N GLU A 139 -49.81 -4.67 6.30
CA GLU A 139 -49.15 -5.97 6.37
C GLU A 139 -47.89 -5.97 5.47
N GLY A 140 -46.70 -6.01 6.09
CA GLY A 140 -45.40 -5.95 5.40
C GLY A 140 -44.56 -4.68 5.61
N SER A 141 -45.03 -3.66 6.34
CA SER A 141 -44.21 -2.48 6.66
C SER A 141 -43.26 -2.76 7.84
N THR A 142 -41.96 -2.51 7.67
CA THR A 142 -40.97 -2.50 8.78
C THR A 142 -40.92 -1.09 9.39
N TRP A 143 -40.56 -0.94 10.67
CA TRP A 143 -40.54 0.36 11.37
C TRP A 143 -39.77 1.49 10.65
N PHE A 144 -38.77 1.13 9.83
CA PHE A 144 -37.95 2.05 9.03
C PHE A 144 -38.42 2.27 7.57
N GLY A 145 -39.58 1.76 7.15
CA GLY A 145 -40.06 1.92 5.77
C GLY A 145 -39.12 1.27 4.72
N PRO A 146 -38.91 1.89 3.53
CA PRO A 146 -38.04 1.34 2.47
C PRO A 146 -36.58 1.11 2.88
N ILE A 147 -36.12 1.81 3.93
CA ILE A 147 -34.78 1.68 4.48
C ILE A 147 -34.60 0.32 5.18
N GLY A 148 -35.70 -0.28 5.68
CA GLY A 148 -35.69 -1.63 6.24
C GLY A 148 -35.23 -2.69 5.24
N TRP A 149 -35.58 -2.52 3.95
CA TRP A 149 -35.08 -3.38 2.87
C TRP A 149 -33.56 -3.30 2.75
N ALA A 150 -33.00 -2.09 2.72
CA ALA A 150 -31.55 -1.87 2.66
C ALA A 150 -30.81 -2.42 3.90
N LEU A 151 -31.43 -2.33 5.10
CA LEU A 151 -30.86 -2.93 6.32
C LEU A 151 -30.87 -4.46 6.29
N SER A 152 -31.88 -5.08 5.66
CA SER A 152 -32.01 -6.54 5.50
C SER A 152 -31.22 -7.12 4.32
N LEU A 153 -30.83 -6.29 3.34
CA LEU A 153 -30.32 -6.73 2.04
C LEU A 153 -29.00 -7.50 2.11
N ALA A 154 -28.27 -7.40 3.22
CA ALA A 154 -27.11 -8.24 3.48
C ALA A 154 -27.52 -9.52 4.26
N ALA A 155 -28.31 -10.38 3.62
CA ALA A 155 -28.55 -11.78 4.01
C ALA A 155 -29.29 -12.05 5.35
N ALA A 156 -30.01 -11.07 5.90
CA ALA A 156 -30.79 -11.27 7.12
C ALA A 156 -32.31 -11.40 6.83
N PRO A 157 -33.07 -12.24 7.57
CA PRO A 157 -34.52 -12.30 7.45
C PRO A 157 -35.16 -10.93 7.66
N ALA A 158 -36.20 -10.62 6.89
CA ALA A 158 -36.90 -9.32 6.93
C ALA A 158 -37.27 -8.94 8.37
N GLY A 159 -36.90 -7.73 8.79
CA GLY A 159 -37.10 -7.24 10.16
C GLY A 159 -35.86 -7.30 11.08
N SER A 160 -34.67 -7.60 10.55
CA SER A 160 -33.42 -7.59 11.32
C SER A 160 -32.28 -6.82 10.67
N VAL A 161 -31.34 -6.33 11.48
CA VAL A 161 -30.13 -5.66 11.00
C VAL A 161 -29.12 -6.70 10.53
N SER A 162 -28.68 -6.60 9.27
CA SER A 162 -27.65 -7.46 8.72
C SER A 162 -26.27 -7.21 9.34
N ALA A 163 -25.46 -8.27 9.44
CA ALA A 163 -24.05 -8.18 9.84
C ALA A 163 -23.25 -7.22 8.95
N GLY A 164 -23.58 -7.15 7.65
CA GLY A 164 -22.97 -6.24 6.69
C GLY A 164 -23.29 -4.77 6.97
N ALA A 165 -24.57 -4.44 7.17
CA ALA A 165 -24.96 -3.07 7.52
C ALA A 165 -24.34 -2.63 8.85
N TRP A 166 -24.33 -3.52 9.85
CA TRP A 166 -23.69 -3.26 11.15
C TRP A 166 -22.18 -3.00 11.00
N SER A 167 -21.47 -3.85 10.24
CA SER A 167 -20.03 -3.68 9.97
C SER A 167 -19.72 -2.37 9.26
N ALA A 168 -20.55 -1.96 8.29
CA ALA A 168 -20.40 -0.70 7.56
C ALA A 168 -20.57 0.52 8.48
N VAL A 169 -21.57 0.52 9.36
CA VAL A 169 -21.79 1.60 10.34
C VAL A 169 -20.62 1.71 11.30
N VAL A 170 -20.18 0.59 11.89
CA VAL A 170 -19.04 0.57 12.82
C VAL A 170 -17.78 1.08 12.13
N THR A 171 -17.51 0.62 10.90
CA THR A 171 -16.36 1.08 10.11
C THR A 171 -16.42 2.59 9.88
N ARG A 172 -17.59 3.14 9.54
CA ARG A 172 -17.76 4.58 9.30
C ARG A 172 -17.55 5.41 10.55
N VAL A 173 -18.18 5.02 11.67
CA VAL A 173 -18.04 5.70 12.96
C VAL A 173 -16.57 5.70 13.40
N LEU A 174 -15.90 4.56 13.29
CA LEU A 174 -14.52 4.43 13.73
C LEU A 174 -13.54 5.19 12.85
N THR A 175 -13.79 5.23 11.53
CA THR A 175 -13.02 6.08 10.60
C THR A 175 -13.16 7.56 10.97
N LEU A 176 -14.37 8.02 11.29
CA LEU A 176 -14.61 9.41 11.71
C LEU A 176 -13.89 9.74 13.02
N LEU A 177 -13.91 8.82 14.00
CA LEU A 177 -13.18 9.00 15.26
C LEU A 177 -11.68 9.10 15.02
N ILE A 178 -11.11 8.23 14.19
CA ILE A 178 -9.67 8.24 13.87
C ILE A 178 -9.29 9.54 13.14
N SER A 179 -10.10 9.99 12.18
CA SER A 179 -9.86 11.26 11.49
C SER A 179 -9.97 12.44 12.43
N GLY A 180 -10.99 12.49 13.30
CA GLY A 180 -11.14 13.54 14.29
C GLY A 180 -9.96 13.62 15.26
N VAL A 181 -9.43 12.48 15.71
CA VAL A 181 -8.20 12.45 16.54
C VAL A 181 -6.97 12.94 15.77
N LYS A 182 -6.85 12.60 14.48
CA LYS A 182 -5.75 13.06 13.62
C LYS A 182 -5.81 14.57 13.35
N ASP A 183 -7.00 15.15 13.27
CA ASP A 183 -7.18 16.59 13.07
C ASP A 183 -6.92 17.41 14.34
N VAL A 184 -7.19 16.84 15.52
CA VAL A 184 -6.96 17.47 16.83
C VAL A 184 -5.50 17.34 17.28
N MET A 185 -4.81 16.26 16.90
CA MET A 185 -3.38 16.12 17.15
C MET A 185 -2.64 16.98 16.11
N PRO A 186 -1.79 17.96 16.51
CA PRO A 186 -0.98 18.72 15.57
C PRO A 186 0.12 17.82 15.01
N SER A 187 -0.24 16.91 14.12
CA SER A 187 0.71 16.07 13.41
C SER A 187 1.17 16.88 12.20
N ALA A 188 2.29 17.59 12.41
CA ALA A 188 3.10 18.15 11.34
C ALA A 188 3.23 17.11 10.20
N SER A 189 2.99 17.57 8.96
CA SER A 189 3.10 16.83 7.69
C SER A 189 2.09 15.69 7.42
N SER A 190 0.97 16.04 6.77
CA SER A 190 0.42 15.23 5.67
C SER A 190 -0.60 16.00 4.82
N ASP A 191 -0.12 16.97 4.03
CA ASP A 191 -0.74 17.27 2.73
C ASP A 191 -0.36 16.15 1.76
N THR A 192 -1.03 15.00 1.86
CA THR A 192 -1.05 14.01 0.77
C THR A 192 -2.51 13.79 0.40
N LYS A 193 -3.00 14.73 -0.41
CA LYS A 193 -4.22 14.63 -1.18
C LYS A 193 -4.08 13.42 -2.11
N SER A 194 -4.62 12.28 -1.67
CA SER A 194 -4.81 11.11 -2.51
C SER A 194 -5.92 11.43 -3.53
N ALA A 195 -5.52 11.91 -4.70
CA ALA A 195 -6.36 12.01 -5.89
C ALA A 195 -5.58 11.46 -7.10
N GLN A 196 -5.83 10.18 -7.39
CA GLN A 196 -6.01 9.63 -8.74
C GLN A 196 -4.86 9.77 -9.78
N PRO A 197 -4.10 8.70 -10.07
CA PRO A 197 -3.37 8.58 -11.32
C PRO A 197 -4.23 7.83 -12.35
N THR A 198 -5.05 8.55 -13.12
CA THR A 198 -5.68 8.01 -14.34
C THR A 198 -5.45 8.89 -15.58
N GLU A 199 -4.76 10.03 -15.48
CA GLU A 199 -4.67 10.99 -16.60
C GLU A 199 -3.31 11.05 -17.33
N ARG A 200 -2.29 10.29 -16.90
CA ARG A 200 -0.96 10.30 -17.55
C ARG A 200 -0.80 9.34 -18.73
N GLN A 201 -1.70 8.37 -18.90
CA GLN A 201 -1.63 7.44 -20.04
C GLN A 201 -2.25 8.04 -21.31
N SER A 202 -3.33 8.82 -21.18
CA SER A 202 -4.02 9.45 -22.31
C SER A 202 -3.19 10.53 -23.02
N GLN A 203 -2.38 11.29 -22.26
CA GLN A 203 -1.53 12.34 -22.85
C GLN A 203 -0.27 11.77 -23.52
N THR A 204 0.21 10.59 -23.14
CA THR A 204 1.41 9.98 -23.73
C THR A 204 1.09 9.34 -25.09
N GLU A 205 -0.11 8.78 -25.26
CA GLU A 205 -0.56 8.26 -26.56
C GLU A 205 -0.92 9.38 -27.54
N ALA A 206 -1.63 10.43 -27.10
CA ALA A 206 -1.99 11.55 -27.97
C ALA A 206 -0.79 12.35 -28.48
N LYS A 207 0.28 12.48 -27.68
CA LYS A 207 1.51 13.16 -28.09
C LYS A 207 2.37 12.31 -29.03
N LYS A 208 2.26 10.98 -28.94
CA LYS A 208 2.98 10.04 -29.80
C LYS A 208 2.31 9.88 -31.16
N SER A 209 0.97 9.90 -31.24
CA SER A 209 0.24 9.91 -32.51
C SER A 209 0.43 11.21 -33.30
N ALA A 210 0.38 12.37 -32.64
CA ALA A 210 0.64 13.66 -33.31
C ALA A 210 2.07 13.80 -33.84
N SER A 211 3.07 13.23 -33.13
CA SER A 211 4.47 13.27 -33.59
C SER A 211 4.73 12.34 -34.77
N ILE A 212 3.99 11.22 -34.89
CA ILE A 212 4.14 10.26 -36.00
C ILE A 212 3.48 10.82 -37.28
N GLU A 213 2.38 11.57 -37.16
CA GLU A 213 1.71 12.18 -38.31
C GLU A 213 2.54 13.32 -38.92
N SER A 214 3.16 14.19 -38.10
CA SER A 214 4.03 15.28 -38.60
C SER A 214 5.30 14.81 -39.31
N VAL A 215 5.77 13.59 -39.01
CA VAL A 215 6.96 13.00 -39.66
C VAL A 215 6.60 12.37 -41.01
N LYS A 216 5.36 11.92 -41.18
CA LYS A 216 4.89 11.30 -42.43
C LYS A 216 4.53 12.34 -43.49
N GLU A 217 4.04 13.51 -43.10
CA GLU A 217 3.73 14.62 -44.01
C GLU A 217 4.99 15.33 -44.55
N LYS A 218 6.11 15.24 -43.82
CA LYS A 218 7.39 15.87 -44.23
C LYS A 218 8.30 14.98 -45.09
N SER A 219 7.87 13.75 -45.37
CA SER A 219 8.63 12.76 -46.14
C SER A 219 7.92 12.34 -47.44
N SER A 220 6.91 13.10 -47.87
CA SER A 220 6.21 12.90 -49.14
C SER A 220 6.28 14.14 -50.03
#